data_AF-A0A3D9BVZ0-F1
#
_entry.id   AF-A0A3D9BVZ0-F1
#
_cell.length_a   1.000
_cell.length_b   1.000
_cell.length_c   1.000
_cell.angle_alpha   90.00
_cell.angle_beta   90.00
_cell.angle_gamma   90.00
#
_symmetry.space_group_name_H-M   'P 1'
#
loop_
_entity.id
_entity.type
_entity.pdbx_description
1 polymer ?
#
loop_
_entity_poly.entity_id
_entity_poly.type
_entity_poly.pdbx_seq_one_letter_code
_entity_poly.pdbx_strand_id
1 'polypeptide(L)'
;MDGTPAGGLPDFGASAPMCAEGAMLLDRTISQLDVGPLPPDRAADLARLGYMQWLGALPGDGDYRREAMQAYTRAAPRARRSPAVAVFCDLLVASTRMPPRPLPLALPPRRRRGGARARRTTG
;
A
#
# COMPACT_ATOMS: atom_id res chain seq x y z
N MET A 1 -45.31 27.73 -0.70
CA MET A 1 -45.02 27.59 0.74
C MET A 1 -45.02 26.09 1.01
N ASP A 2 -44.02 25.32 0.59
CA ASP A 2 -42.59 25.36 0.91
C ASP A 2 -42.32 25.21 2.42
N GLY A 3 -41.61 24.15 2.82
CA GLY A 3 -41.32 23.84 4.23
C GLY A 3 -41.03 22.37 4.59
N THR A 4 -40.04 21.77 3.93
CA THR A 4 -39.02 20.84 4.50
C THR A 4 -39.43 19.70 5.47
N PRO A 5 -39.27 18.41 5.09
CA PRO A 5 -39.06 17.35 6.08
C PRO A 5 -37.63 17.43 6.63
N ALA A 6 -37.51 17.55 7.95
CA ALA A 6 -36.25 17.53 8.69
C ALA A 6 -35.46 16.24 8.37
N GLY A 7 -34.34 16.40 7.68
CA GLY A 7 -33.38 15.33 7.46
C GLY A 7 -32.82 14.87 8.79
N GLY A 8 -33.12 13.63 9.17
CA GLY A 8 -32.34 12.91 10.16
C GLY A 8 -30.90 12.83 9.66
N LEU A 9 -30.01 13.59 10.30
CA LEU A 9 -28.58 13.36 10.18
C LEU A 9 -28.32 11.90 10.56
N PRO A 10 -27.61 11.12 9.73
CA PRO A 10 -27.13 9.83 10.18
C PRO A 10 -26.21 10.07 11.38
N ASP A 11 -26.60 9.50 12.51
CA ASP A 11 -25.78 9.36 13.68
C ASP A 11 -24.55 8.53 13.29
N PHE A 12 -23.42 9.19 13.06
CA PHE A 12 -22.10 8.54 12.90
C PHE A 12 -21.50 8.20 14.27
N GLY A 13 -22.31 8.16 15.33
CA GLY A 13 -21.96 7.68 16.65
C GLY A 13 -21.98 6.16 16.72
N ALA A 14 -20.81 5.59 17.04
CA ALA A 14 -20.54 4.19 17.37
C ALA A 14 -20.35 3.22 16.17
N SER A 15 -19.17 3.25 15.56
CA SER A 15 -18.64 2.06 14.90
C SER A 15 -17.16 1.82 15.24
N ALA A 16 -16.94 1.17 16.38
CA ALA A 16 -15.80 0.28 16.54
C ALA A 16 -16.35 -1.16 16.45
N PRO A 17 -15.67 -2.08 15.74
CA PRO A 17 -14.22 -2.14 15.61
C PRO A 17 -13.71 -2.12 14.16
N MET A 18 -13.53 -0.95 13.56
CA MET A 18 -12.70 -0.83 12.33
C MET A 18 -11.20 -1.06 12.58
N CYS A 19 -10.77 -1.09 13.86
CA CYS A 19 -9.38 -1.43 14.24
C CYS A 19 -8.93 -2.82 13.75
N ALA A 20 -9.86 -3.76 13.54
CA ALA A 20 -9.55 -5.09 13.04
C ALA A 20 -9.40 -5.14 11.50
N GLU A 21 -10.04 -4.22 10.78
CA GLU A 21 -10.10 -4.24 9.31
C GLU A 21 -8.79 -3.75 8.69
N GLY A 22 -8.19 -2.70 9.25
CA GLY A 22 -6.84 -2.25 8.89
C GLY A 22 -5.76 -3.31 9.18
N ALA A 23 -5.91 -4.06 10.29
CA ALA A 23 -5.02 -5.16 10.63
C ALA A 23 -5.16 -6.35 9.66
N MET A 24 -6.38 -6.72 9.27
CA MET A 24 -6.62 -7.76 8.25
C MET A 24 -6.09 -7.35 6.86
N LEU A 25 -6.23 -6.07 6.49
CA LEU A 25 -5.67 -5.54 5.24
C LEU A 25 -4.14 -5.53 5.25
N LEU A 26 -3.51 -5.25 6.39
CA LEU A 26 -2.06 -5.33 6.54
C LEU A 26 -1.56 -6.78 6.37
N ASP A 27 -2.18 -7.76 7.02
CA ASP A 27 -1.75 -9.17 6.91
C ASP A 27 -1.96 -9.71 5.49
N ARG A 28 -3.04 -9.30 4.82
CA ARG A 28 -3.26 -9.57 3.39
C ARG A 28 -2.19 -8.92 2.51
N THR A 29 -1.87 -7.66 2.75
CA THR A 29 -0.83 -6.93 2.01
C THR A 29 0.51 -7.62 2.16
N ILE A 30 0.91 -7.99 3.38
CA ILE A 30 2.17 -8.68 3.63
C ILE A 30 2.19 -10.05 2.92
N SER A 31 1.08 -10.79 2.95
CA SER A 31 0.97 -12.08 2.25
C SER A 31 1.06 -11.94 0.73
N GLN A 32 0.53 -10.84 0.16
CA GLN A 32 0.64 -10.53 -1.27
C GLN A 32 2.06 -10.07 -1.68
N LEU A 33 2.83 -9.52 -0.75
CA LEU A 33 4.23 -9.15 -0.97
C LEU A 33 5.17 -10.36 -0.80
N ASP A 34 4.76 -11.40 -0.08
CA ASP A 34 5.56 -12.60 0.20
C ASP A 34 5.51 -13.63 -0.94
N VAL A 35 5.81 -13.18 -2.16
CA VAL A 35 5.77 -14.00 -3.39
C VAL A 35 7.12 -14.63 -3.77
N GLY A 36 8.09 -14.61 -2.84
CA GLY A 36 9.42 -15.20 -3.04
C GLY A 36 10.40 -14.34 -3.84
N PRO A 37 11.43 -14.94 -4.47
CA PRO A 37 12.45 -14.20 -5.22
C PRO A 37 11.87 -13.51 -6.46
N LEU A 38 12.20 -12.23 -6.61
CA LEU A 38 11.68 -11.39 -7.67
C LEU A 38 12.72 -10.31 -8.04
N PRO A 39 12.74 -9.85 -9.31
CA PRO A 39 13.68 -8.81 -9.74
C PRO A 39 13.53 -7.53 -8.90
N PRO A 40 14.61 -6.80 -8.57
CA PRO A 40 14.56 -5.62 -7.70
C PRO A 40 13.54 -4.56 -8.13
N ASP A 41 13.43 -4.27 -9.42
CA ASP A 41 12.46 -3.30 -9.94
C ASP A 41 11.01 -3.75 -9.67
N ARG A 42 10.73 -5.04 -9.81
CA ARG A 42 9.42 -5.63 -9.50
C ARG A 42 9.15 -5.66 -8.00
N ALA A 43 10.19 -5.80 -7.18
CA ALA A 43 10.10 -5.70 -5.73
C ALA A 43 9.59 -4.34 -5.32
N ALA A 44 10.22 -3.31 -5.89
CA ALA A 44 9.90 -1.94 -5.60
C ALA A 44 8.47 -1.58 -6.08
N ASP A 45 8.05 -2.08 -7.24
CA ASP A 45 6.69 -1.89 -7.75
C ASP A 45 5.63 -2.50 -6.84
N LEU A 46 5.81 -3.78 -6.47
CA LEU A 46 4.89 -4.48 -5.58
C LEU A 46 4.86 -3.83 -4.19
N ALA A 47 6.02 -3.48 -3.64
CA ALA A 47 6.12 -2.79 -2.36
C ALA A 47 5.40 -1.43 -2.36
N ARG A 48 5.56 -0.63 -3.42
CA ARG A 48 4.84 0.66 -3.58
C ARG A 48 3.33 0.46 -3.65
N LEU A 49 2.85 -0.55 -4.39
CA LEU A 49 1.43 -0.88 -4.45
C LEU A 49 0.88 -1.30 -3.09
N GLY A 50 1.59 -2.21 -2.40
CA GLY A 50 1.21 -2.65 -1.05
C GLY A 50 1.22 -1.49 -0.05
N TYR A 51 2.18 -0.59 -0.14
CA TYR A 51 2.23 0.63 0.67
C TYR A 51 1.03 1.53 0.44
N MET A 52 0.65 1.80 -0.82
CA MET A 52 -0.55 2.61 -1.12
C MET A 52 -1.84 1.93 -0.66
N GLN A 53 -1.94 0.61 -0.80
CA GLN A 53 -3.10 -0.16 -0.33
C GLN A 53 -3.23 -0.11 1.19
N TRP A 54 -2.12 -0.32 1.91
CA TRP A 54 -2.09 -0.22 3.36
C TRP A 54 -2.40 1.21 3.82
N LEU A 55 -1.85 2.24 3.17
CA LEU A 55 -2.11 3.64 3.49
C LEU A 55 -3.59 4.00 3.32
N GLY A 56 -4.23 3.52 2.26
CA GLY A 56 -5.67 3.72 2.02
C GLY A 56 -6.58 2.95 2.98
N ALA A 57 -6.03 2.00 3.74
CA ALA A 57 -6.74 1.21 4.75
C ALA A 57 -6.58 1.75 6.18
N LEU A 58 -5.79 2.82 6.38
CA LEU A 58 -5.58 3.40 7.70
C LEU A 58 -6.81 4.18 8.18
N PRO A 59 -7.07 4.20 9.51
CA PRO A 59 -8.08 5.07 10.08
C PRO A 59 -7.67 6.54 9.90
N GLY A 60 -8.64 7.39 9.56
CA GLY A 60 -8.39 8.80 9.22
C GLY A 60 -7.90 9.67 10.39
N ASP A 61 -8.08 9.21 11.63
CA ASP A 61 -7.70 9.87 12.88
C ASP A 61 -6.54 9.17 13.62
N GLY A 62 -5.95 8.14 13.03
CA GLY A 62 -4.87 7.36 13.65
C GLY A 62 -3.51 8.06 13.64
N ASP A 63 -2.67 7.75 14.65
CA ASP A 63 -1.25 8.14 14.65
C ASP A 63 -0.50 7.36 13.56
N TYR A 64 -0.28 8.02 12.42
CA TYR A 64 0.42 7.44 11.27
C TYR A 64 1.76 6.79 11.64
N ARG A 65 2.55 7.43 12.52
CA ARG A 65 3.86 6.90 12.89
C ARG A 65 3.71 5.61 13.68
N ARG A 66 2.74 5.55 14.59
CA ARG A 66 2.43 4.33 15.35
C ARG A 66 1.97 3.21 14.42
N GLU A 67 1.06 3.49 13.49
CA GLU A 67 0.56 2.51 12.53
C GLU A 67 1.69 2.01 11.61
N ALA A 68 2.57 2.90 11.14
CA ALA A 68 3.71 2.54 10.31
C ALA A 68 4.70 1.61 11.03
N MET A 69 4.98 1.86 12.32
CA MET A 69 5.86 1.00 13.11
C MET A 69 5.22 -0.33 13.50
N GLN A 70 3.90 -0.36 13.68
CA GLN A 70 3.17 -1.61 13.85
C GLN A 70 3.23 -2.46 12.57
N ALA A 71 3.00 -1.83 11.40
CA ALA A 71 3.13 -2.49 10.10
C ALA A 71 4.53 -3.04 9.86
N TYR A 72 5.57 -2.27 10.19
CA TYR A 72 6.96 -2.69 10.10
C TYR A 72 7.22 -3.92 10.97
N THR A 73 6.76 -3.92 12.22
CA THR A 73 6.96 -5.02 13.17
C THR A 73 6.36 -6.34 12.65
N ARG A 74 5.20 -6.27 11.97
CA ARG A 74 4.56 -7.47 11.37
C ARG A 74 5.23 -7.94 10.08
N ALA A 75 5.77 -7.02 9.28
CA ALA A 75 6.40 -7.32 8.00
C ALA A 75 7.85 -7.80 8.15
N ALA A 76 8.59 -7.28 9.14
CA ALA A 76 10.02 -7.51 9.32
C ALA A 76 10.47 -8.99 9.32
N PRO A 77 9.73 -9.95 9.93
CA PRO A 77 10.12 -11.36 9.90
C PRO A 77 10.21 -11.96 8.48
N ARG A 78 9.40 -11.44 7.54
CA ARG A 78 9.33 -11.93 6.15
C ARG A 78 10.29 -11.21 5.21
N ALA A 79 10.83 -10.06 5.62
CA ALA A 79 11.75 -9.25 4.81
C ALA A 79 13.01 -10.01 4.35
N ARG A 80 13.48 -11.00 5.14
CA ARG A 80 14.64 -11.82 4.76
C ARG A 80 14.36 -12.77 3.60
N ARG A 81 13.10 -13.16 3.39
CA ARG A 81 12.68 -14.17 2.40
C ARG A 81 12.03 -13.54 1.17
N SER A 82 11.43 -12.35 1.32
CA SER A 82 10.81 -11.61 0.23
C SER A 82 11.48 -10.24 0.03
N PRO A 83 12.11 -10.00 -1.14
CA PRO A 83 12.62 -8.69 -1.51
C PRO A 83 11.54 -7.60 -1.52
N ALA A 84 10.29 -7.91 -1.89
CA ALA A 84 9.21 -6.92 -1.89
C ALA A 84 8.79 -6.52 -0.47
N VAL A 85 8.78 -7.47 0.47
CA VAL A 85 8.54 -7.16 1.89
C VAL A 85 9.67 -6.30 2.45
N ALA A 86 10.93 -6.55 2.09
CA ALA A 86 12.05 -5.72 2.50
C ALA A 86 11.89 -4.27 2.04
N VAL A 87 11.55 -4.05 0.76
CA VAL A 87 11.32 -2.69 0.23
C VAL A 87 10.10 -2.03 0.89
N PHE A 88 9.04 -2.78 1.20
CA PHE A 88 7.89 -2.25 1.94
C PHE A 88 8.28 -1.76 3.34
N CYS A 89 9.10 -2.52 4.06
CA CYS A 89 9.67 -2.09 5.35
C CYS A 89 10.48 -0.80 5.20
N ASP A 90 11.29 -0.65 4.15
CA ASP A 90 12.05 0.57 3.89
C ASP A 90 11.14 1.78 3.64
N LEU A 91 10.03 1.60 2.92
CA LEU A 91 9.04 2.67 2.69
C LEU A 91 8.40 3.14 4.00
N LEU A 92 8.05 2.23 4.91
CA LEU A 92 7.51 2.55 6.23
C LEU A 92 8.51 3.32 7.11
N VAL A 93 9.79 2.96 7.04
CA VAL A 93 10.83 3.70 7.77
C VAL A 93 11.07 5.06 7.13
N ALA A 94 11.14 5.14 5.80
CA ALA A 94 11.39 6.38 5.08
C ALA A 94 10.27 7.41 5.31
N SER A 95 9.01 6.97 5.34
CA SER A 95 7.85 7.85 5.52
C SER A 95 7.77 8.47 6.92
N THR A 96 8.43 7.90 7.93
CA THR A 96 8.43 8.42 9.31
C THR A 96 9.59 9.37 9.61
N ARG A 97 10.49 9.62 8.66
CA ARG A 97 11.62 10.54 8.83
C ARG A 97 11.16 12.00 8.71
N MET A 98 11.66 12.85 9.60
CA MET A 98 11.45 14.31 9.56
C MET A 98 12.66 15.08 9.01
N PRO A 99 12.45 16.21 8.29
CA PRO A 99 11.16 16.66 7.74
C PRO A 99 10.64 15.65 6.70
N PRO A 100 9.32 15.53 6.51
CA PRO A 100 8.75 14.57 5.58
C PRO A 100 9.29 14.83 4.18
N ARG A 101 10.14 13.92 3.69
CA ARG A 101 10.66 14.00 2.33
C ARG A 101 9.64 13.41 1.37
N PRO A 102 9.49 13.98 0.16
CA PRO A 102 8.68 13.36 -0.88
C PRO A 102 9.13 11.92 -1.12
N LEU A 103 8.23 10.96 -0.91
CA LEU A 103 8.49 9.55 -1.15
C LEU A 103 8.18 9.24 -2.64
N PRO A 104 9.12 8.69 -3.42
CA PRO A 104 8.87 8.40 -4.83
C PRO A 104 7.94 7.18 -4.97
N LEU A 105 6.64 7.44 -5.00
CA LEU A 105 5.58 6.44 -5.15
C LEU A 105 5.19 6.18 -6.62
N ALA A 106 5.84 6.85 -7.57
CA ALA A 106 5.58 6.65 -8.99
C ALA A 106 5.91 5.21 -9.41
N LEU A 107 4.96 4.56 -10.07
CA LEU A 107 5.22 3.30 -10.76
C LEU A 107 6.04 3.59 -12.02
N PRO A 108 7.04 2.76 -12.35
CA PRO A 108 7.80 2.92 -13.58
C PRO A 108 6.86 2.85 -14.80
N PRO A 109 7.16 3.61 -15.86
CA PRO A 109 6.30 3.70 -17.02
C PRO A 109 6.07 2.33 -17.64
N ARG A 110 4.81 2.05 -18.02
CA ARG A 110 4.38 0.77 -18.57
C ARG A 110 5.15 0.49 -19.87
N ARG A 111 6.13 -0.42 -19.83
CA ARG A 111 6.91 -0.82 -21.00
C ARG A 111 6.04 -1.64 -21.95
N ARG A 112 5.37 -0.99 -22.91
CA ARG A 112 4.66 -1.68 -24.00
C ARG A 112 5.70 -2.35 -24.89
N ARG A 113 5.92 -3.66 -24.71
CA ARG A 113 6.67 -4.48 -25.67
C ARG A 113 5.79 -4.62 -26.92
N GLY A 114 5.91 -3.66 -27.85
CA GLY A 114 5.15 -3.65 -29.09
C GLY A 114 5.40 -4.92 -29.90
N GLY A 115 4.40 -5.81 -29.95
CA GLY A 115 4.44 -7.09 -30.67
C GLY A 115 4.23 -6.97 -32.18
N ALA A 116 4.73 -5.91 -32.82
CA ALA A 116 4.55 -5.68 -34.26
C ALA A 116 5.85 -5.74 -35.08
N ARG A 117 7.03 -5.71 -34.45
CA ARG A 117 8.33 -5.61 -35.17
C ARG A 117 9.13 -6.92 -35.25
N ALA A 118 8.60 -8.04 -34.76
CA ALA A 118 9.27 -9.35 -34.78
C ALA A 118 8.85 -10.28 -35.93
N ARG A 119 8.01 -9.81 -36.87
CA ARG A 119 7.42 -10.65 -37.94
C ARG A 119 7.74 -10.22 -39.38
N ARG A 120 8.79 -9.42 -39.62
CA ARG A 120 9.17 -8.99 -40.98
C ARG A 120 10.67 -9.05 -41.27
N THR A 121 11.27 -10.20 -41.04
CA THR A 121 12.56 -10.56 -41.63
C THR A 121 12.63 -12.08 -41.68
N THR A 122 12.06 -12.66 -42.74
CA THR A 122 12.56 -13.78 -43.54
C THR A 122 11.55 -13.96 -44.69
N GLY A 123 12.00 -13.68 -45.91
CA GLY A 123 11.23 -13.71 -47.15
C GLY A 123 11.99 -12.95 -48.21
#